data_AF-A0A0C3MTH5-F1
#
_entry.id   AF-A0A0C3MTH5-F1
#
_cell.length_a   1.000
_cell.length_b   1.000
_cell.length_c   1.000
_cell.angle_alpha   90.00
_cell.angle_beta   90.00
_cell.angle_gamma   90.00
#
_symmetry.space_group_name_H-M   'P 1'
#
loop_
_entity.id
_entity.type
_entity.pdbx_description
1 polymer ?
#
loop_
_entity_poly.entity_id
_entity_poly.type
_entity_poly.pdbx_seq_one_letter_code
_entity_poly.pdbx_strand_id
1 'polypeptide(L)'
;MAVSIISLVPEAKNLLALEPEEVAGVILTYIHSLSQSEKTQLNRHNFGLRHTYEEYPESYHEKIAEVLMEGWLWLEREGFIAPKAGDWYFLTRRGAKATQPDSIDAYIKSNLLPKKQLHPLISQKVWATFLRGDYDTAVFQTFKEVEVSVRSAGGFKPEEVGTDLMRKAFAPPNGPLSDKDSPKAEQEALAHLFAGAIGSYKNPHSHRAVSIEAEEAVEMIMLGSHLLKIVDSRKMKINLDP
;
A
#
# COMPACT_ATOMS: atom_id res chain seq x y z
N MET A 1 -30.22 -4.72 17.04
CA MET A 1 -29.27 -5.36 17.98
C MET A 1 -27.90 -5.25 17.37
N ALA A 2 -26.86 -5.12 18.19
CA ALA A 2 -25.50 -5.19 17.70
C ALA A 2 -25.27 -6.53 16.98
N VAL A 3 -24.47 -6.49 15.92
CA VAL A 3 -24.04 -7.69 15.21
C VAL A 3 -23.10 -8.45 16.15
N SER A 4 -23.20 -9.77 16.29
CA SER A 4 -22.28 -10.57 17.10
C SER A 4 -21.07 -11.02 16.29
N ILE A 5 -19.95 -11.33 16.94
CA ILE A 5 -18.73 -11.78 16.26
C ILE A 5 -18.99 -13.08 15.46
N ILE A 6 -19.77 -14.02 16.02
CA ILE A 6 -20.12 -15.26 15.32
C ILE A 6 -21.01 -15.01 14.09
N SER A 7 -21.83 -13.95 14.09
CA SER A 7 -22.61 -13.61 12.90
C SER A 7 -21.77 -13.02 11.77
N LEU A 8 -20.59 -12.46 12.09
CA LEU A 8 -19.60 -11.99 11.10
C LEU A 8 -18.70 -13.13 10.61
N VAL A 9 -18.31 -14.05 11.49
CA VAL A 9 -17.46 -15.20 11.18
C VAL A 9 -18.06 -16.47 11.81
N PRO A 10 -18.99 -17.17 11.14
CA PRO A 10 -19.74 -18.28 11.78
C PRO A 10 -18.90 -19.46 12.27
N GLU A 11 -17.75 -19.71 11.64
CA GLU A 11 -16.91 -20.86 11.97
C GLU A 11 -15.68 -20.43 12.79
N ALA A 12 -15.53 -21.01 13.99
CA ALA A 12 -14.40 -20.73 14.89
C ALA A 12 -13.03 -20.89 14.20
N LYS A 13 -12.88 -21.93 13.35
CA LYS A 13 -11.62 -22.17 12.63
C LYS A 13 -11.26 -21.06 11.66
N ASN A 14 -12.25 -20.40 11.06
CA ASN A 14 -12.01 -19.30 10.14
C ASN A 14 -11.56 -18.06 10.92
N LEU A 15 -12.19 -17.77 12.06
CA LEU A 15 -11.76 -16.68 12.94
C LEU A 15 -10.31 -16.89 13.43
N LEU A 16 -9.95 -18.12 13.78
CA LEU A 16 -8.59 -18.47 14.23
C LEU A 16 -7.53 -18.49 13.12
N ALA A 17 -7.94 -18.43 11.85
CA ALA A 17 -7.04 -18.39 10.70
C ALA A 17 -6.77 -16.97 10.20
N LEU A 18 -7.48 -15.97 10.75
CA LEU A 18 -7.30 -14.56 10.40
C LEU A 18 -6.04 -14.00 11.04
N GLU A 19 -5.34 -13.14 10.31
CA GLU A 19 -4.26 -12.31 10.84
C GLU A 19 -4.83 -11.16 11.70
N PRO A 20 -4.03 -10.57 12.61
CA PRO A 20 -4.52 -9.55 13.55
C PRO A 20 -5.26 -8.37 12.91
N GLU A 21 -4.83 -7.90 11.74
CA GLU A 21 -5.50 -6.86 10.94
C GLU A 21 -6.90 -7.26 10.44
N GLU A 22 -7.08 -8.52 10.06
CA GLU A 22 -8.36 -9.03 9.56
C GLU A 22 -9.34 -9.19 10.72
N VAL A 23 -8.85 -9.71 11.86
CA VAL A 23 -9.61 -9.76 13.12
C VAL A 23 -10.00 -8.36 13.57
N ALA A 24 -9.08 -7.39 13.49
CA ALA A 24 -9.37 -5.99 13.75
C ALA A 24 -10.52 -5.47 12.88
N GLY A 25 -10.62 -5.93 11.63
CA GLY A 25 -11.74 -5.59 10.75
C GLY A 25 -13.09 -6.13 11.19
N VAL A 26 -13.11 -7.37 11.69
CA VAL A 26 -14.30 -7.96 12.32
C VAL A 26 -14.70 -7.17 13.57
N ILE A 27 -13.73 -6.85 14.44
CA ILE A 27 -13.97 -6.09 15.68
C ILE A 27 -14.48 -4.68 15.35
N LEU A 28 -13.93 -4.02 14.34
CA LEU A 28 -14.36 -2.66 13.98
C LEU A 28 -15.80 -2.67 13.45
N THR A 29 -16.16 -3.68 12.64
CA THR A 29 -17.54 -3.90 12.19
C THR A 29 -18.50 -4.11 13.36
N TYR A 30 -18.10 -4.94 14.33
CA TYR A 30 -18.82 -5.14 15.59
C TYR A 30 -19.02 -3.81 16.33
N ILE A 31 -17.95 -3.04 16.56
CA ILE A 31 -18.01 -1.74 17.27
C ILE A 31 -18.94 -0.75 16.54
N HIS A 32 -18.92 -0.71 15.21
CA HIS A 32 -19.80 0.15 14.43
C HIS A 32 -21.28 -0.21 14.58
N SER A 33 -21.59 -1.49 14.75
CA SER A 33 -22.95 -1.98 14.94
C SER A 33 -23.55 -1.66 16.32
N LEU A 34 -22.71 -1.33 17.32
CA LEU A 34 -23.14 -0.93 18.66
C LEU A 34 -23.96 0.38 18.63
N SER A 35 -24.96 0.45 19.50
CA SER A 35 -25.70 1.69 19.78
C SER A 35 -24.79 2.76 20.38
N GLN A 36 -25.23 4.02 20.38
CA GLN A 36 -24.44 5.10 20.97
C GLN A 36 -24.16 4.90 22.46
N SER A 37 -25.11 4.35 23.22
CA SER A 37 -24.93 4.01 24.64
C SER A 37 -23.94 2.88 24.87
N GLU A 38 -23.90 1.88 23.98
CA GLU A 38 -22.93 0.78 24.08
C GLU A 38 -21.52 1.27 23.69
N LYS A 39 -21.40 2.15 22.69
CA LYS A 39 -20.13 2.76 22.28
C LYS A 39 -19.49 3.60 23.39
N THR A 40 -20.27 4.19 24.31
CA THR A 40 -19.68 4.90 25.46
C THR A 40 -19.14 3.96 26.53
N GLN A 41 -19.55 2.69 26.50
CA GLN A 41 -19.12 1.61 27.40
C GLN A 41 -18.10 0.67 26.75
N LEU A 42 -17.44 1.11 25.67
CA LEU A 42 -16.39 0.32 25.04
C LEU A 42 -15.22 0.15 26.02
N ASN A 43 -14.94 -1.08 26.44
CA ASN A 43 -13.93 -1.43 27.42
C ASN A 43 -13.26 -2.75 27.01
N ARG A 44 -11.93 -2.79 27.11
CA ARG A 44 -11.13 -3.94 26.66
C ARG A 44 -11.40 -5.17 27.51
N HIS A 45 -11.41 -5.03 28.84
CA HIS A 45 -11.71 -6.14 29.74
C HIS A 45 -13.06 -6.78 29.41
N ASN A 46 -14.13 -5.97 29.31
CA ASN A 46 -15.47 -6.44 28.99
C ASN A 46 -15.52 -7.16 27.64
N PHE A 47 -14.89 -6.60 26.59
CA PHE A 47 -14.84 -7.23 25.27
C PHE A 47 -14.10 -8.58 25.27
N GLY A 48 -13.15 -8.78 26.19
CA GLY A 48 -12.44 -10.06 26.37
C GLY A 48 -13.21 -11.09 27.19
N LEU A 49 -14.42 -10.80 27.68
CA LEU A 49 -15.20 -11.75 28.48
C LEU A 49 -16.03 -12.70 27.63
N ARG A 50 -16.41 -13.84 28.23
CA ARG A 50 -17.14 -14.95 27.59
C ARG A 50 -18.35 -14.51 26.77
N HIS A 51 -19.12 -13.52 27.20
CA HIS A 51 -20.33 -13.08 26.50
C HIS A 51 -20.08 -12.58 25.06
N THR A 52 -18.85 -12.19 24.70
CA THR A 52 -18.50 -11.77 23.34
C THR A 52 -18.36 -12.94 22.36
N TYR A 53 -18.05 -14.14 22.87
CA TYR A 53 -17.76 -15.33 22.05
C TYR A 53 -18.45 -16.61 22.56
N GLU A 54 -19.43 -16.49 23.45
CA GLU A 54 -20.11 -17.63 24.07
C GLU A 54 -20.86 -18.52 23.07
N GLU A 55 -21.24 -17.96 21.93
CA GLU A 55 -21.94 -18.65 20.84
C GLU A 55 -21.03 -19.65 20.09
N TYR A 56 -19.70 -19.53 20.19
CA TYR A 56 -18.77 -20.51 19.62
C TYR A 56 -18.66 -21.77 20.48
N PRO A 57 -18.18 -22.91 19.93
CA PRO A 57 -17.95 -24.11 20.73
C PRO A 57 -16.92 -23.88 21.84
N GLU A 58 -17.20 -24.36 23.05
CA GLU A 58 -16.41 -24.13 24.26
C GLU A 58 -14.94 -24.54 24.12
N SER A 59 -14.64 -25.55 23.29
CA SER A 59 -13.28 -26.00 23.00
C SER A 59 -12.38 -24.95 22.33
N TYR A 60 -12.96 -23.88 21.76
CA TYR A 60 -12.23 -22.80 21.10
C TYR A 60 -12.19 -21.50 21.91
N HIS A 61 -12.90 -21.41 23.05
CA HIS A 61 -13.12 -20.15 23.76
C HIS A 61 -11.82 -19.44 24.17
N GLU A 62 -10.84 -20.17 24.71
CA GLU A 62 -9.55 -19.60 25.11
C GLU A 62 -8.82 -18.97 23.92
N LYS A 63 -8.68 -19.73 22.83
CA LYS A 63 -8.01 -19.27 21.60
C LYS A 63 -8.73 -18.10 20.94
N ILE A 64 -10.07 -18.12 20.95
CA ILE A 64 -10.86 -17.01 20.39
C ILE A 64 -10.64 -15.75 21.22
N ALA A 65 -10.62 -15.85 22.55
CA ALA A 65 -10.34 -14.70 23.41
C ALA A 65 -8.96 -14.09 23.10
N GLU A 66 -7.93 -14.92 22.92
CA GLU A 66 -6.58 -14.49 22.54
C GLU A 66 -6.57 -13.77 21.18
N VAL A 67 -7.13 -14.38 20.14
CA VAL A 67 -7.19 -13.81 18.78
C VAL A 67 -7.96 -12.49 18.76
N LEU A 68 -9.07 -12.38 19.50
CA LEU A 68 -9.80 -11.12 19.63
C LEU A 68 -8.97 -10.02 20.33
N MET A 69 -8.11 -10.38 21.28
CA MET A 69 -7.20 -9.41 21.91
C MET A 69 -6.07 -8.98 20.98
N GLU A 70 -5.59 -9.84 20.08
CA GLU A 70 -4.62 -9.47 19.03
C GLU A 70 -5.21 -8.42 18.09
N GLY A 71 -6.43 -8.66 17.60
CA GLY A 71 -7.15 -7.68 16.76
C GLY A 71 -7.45 -6.38 17.50
N TRP A 72 -7.80 -6.44 18.79
CA TRP A 72 -7.99 -5.23 19.60
C TRP A 72 -6.70 -4.41 19.72
N LEU A 73 -5.58 -5.06 20.03
CA LEU A 73 -4.26 -4.42 20.13
C LEU A 73 -3.87 -3.77 18.81
N TRP A 74 -4.17 -4.42 17.68
CA TRP A 74 -3.94 -3.86 16.35
C TRP A 74 -4.77 -2.59 16.11
N LEU A 75 -6.07 -2.59 16.44
CA LEU A 75 -6.93 -1.40 16.30
C LEU A 75 -6.41 -0.21 17.12
N GLU A 76 -5.89 -0.48 18.31
CA GLU A 76 -5.28 0.53 19.18
C GLU A 76 -3.98 1.07 18.56
N ARG A 77 -3.07 0.17 18.13
CA ARG A 77 -1.79 0.52 17.48
C ARG A 77 -2.00 1.39 16.24
N GLU A 78 -2.98 1.05 15.41
CA GLU A 78 -3.32 1.76 14.19
C GLU A 78 -4.22 2.99 14.43
N GLY A 79 -4.59 3.26 15.68
CA GLY A 79 -5.32 4.46 16.09
C GLY A 79 -6.77 4.50 15.61
N PHE A 80 -7.39 3.35 15.35
CA PHE A 80 -8.83 3.26 15.09
C PHE A 80 -9.66 3.39 16.36
N ILE A 81 -9.13 2.87 17.47
CA ILE A 81 -9.61 3.12 18.83
C ILE A 81 -8.52 3.80 19.65
N ALA A 82 -8.90 4.50 20.72
CA ALA A 82 -7.96 5.10 21.65
C ALA A 82 -8.50 5.02 23.09
N PRO A 83 -7.63 4.91 24.09
CA PRO A 83 -8.05 4.89 25.48
C PRO A 83 -8.59 6.26 25.92
N LYS A 84 -9.57 6.24 26.81
CA LYS A 84 -9.94 7.34 27.72
C LYS A 84 -9.22 7.16 29.05
N ALA A 85 -9.47 8.03 30.02
CA ALA A 85 -9.04 7.78 31.39
C ALA A 85 -9.58 6.43 31.91
N GLY A 86 -8.71 5.59 32.48
CA GLY A 86 -9.01 4.23 32.89
C GLY A 86 -8.83 3.21 31.77
N ASP A 87 -9.62 2.13 31.77
CA ASP A 87 -9.58 1.05 30.75
C ASP A 87 -10.73 1.19 29.72
N TRP A 88 -11.33 2.37 29.62
CA TRP A 88 -12.38 2.68 28.65
C TRP A 88 -11.77 3.17 27.34
N TYR A 89 -12.44 2.92 26.22
CA TYR A 89 -11.98 3.27 24.89
C TYR A 89 -13.02 4.11 24.15
N PHE A 90 -12.60 4.78 23.08
CA PHE A 90 -13.51 5.35 22.10
C PHE A 90 -13.03 5.10 20.69
N LEU A 91 -13.99 5.10 19.78
CA LEU A 91 -13.74 5.12 18.35
C LEU A 91 -13.16 6.47 17.95
N THR A 92 -11.95 6.49 17.38
CA THR A 92 -11.33 7.74 16.95
C THR A 92 -12.04 8.29 15.71
N ARG A 93 -11.69 9.51 15.29
CA ARG A 93 -12.13 10.07 13.99
C ARG A 93 -11.76 9.17 12.81
N ARG A 94 -10.69 8.37 12.94
CA ARG A 94 -10.25 7.39 11.93
C ARG A 94 -11.13 6.14 11.99
N GLY A 95 -11.30 5.56 13.18
CA GLY A 95 -12.27 4.47 13.45
C GLY A 95 -13.65 4.74 12.89
N ALA A 96 -14.17 5.95 13.16
CA ALA A 96 -15.50 6.37 12.73
C ALA A 96 -15.68 6.41 11.21
N LYS A 97 -14.59 6.58 10.43
CA LYS A 97 -14.62 6.64 8.96
C LYS A 97 -14.42 5.29 8.30
N ALA A 98 -13.84 4.33 9.00
CA ALA A 98 -13.62 2.98 8.51
C ALA A 98 -14.88 2.14 8.75
N THR A 99 -15.92 2.39 7.96
CA THR A 99 -17.26 1.79 8.12
C THR A 99 -17.49 0.57 7.24
N GLN A 100 -16.49 0.09 6.49
CA GLN A 100 -16.60 -1.06 5.58
C GLN A 100 -15.37 -1.97 5.67
N PRO A 101 -15.49 -3.29 5.49
CA PRO A 101 -14.35 -4.19 5.33
C PRO A 101 -13.34 -3.66 4.28
N ASP A 102 -13.85 -3.21 3.13
CA ASP A 102 -13.05 -2.57 2.07
C ASP A 102 -12.24 -1.36 2.55
N SER A 103 -12.70 -0.65 3.59
CA SER A 103 -12.02 0.54 4.12
C SER A 103 -10.83 0.19 5.02
N ILE A 104 -10.81 -1.02 5.58
CA ILE A 104 -9.74 -1.55 6.42
C ILE A 104 -8.69 -2.18 5.52
N ASP A 105 -9.11 -2.95 4.52
CA ASP A 105 -8.21 -3.45 3.47
C ASP A 105 -7.54 -2.29 2.72
N ALA A 106 -8.33 -1.26 2.33
CA ALA A 106 -7.76 -0.05 1.75
C ALA A 106 -6.82 0.67 2.73
N TYR A 107 -7.07 0.62 4.04
CA TYR A 107 -6.15 1.19 5.03
C TYR A 107 -4.85 0.40 5.14
N ILE A 108 -4.91 -0.93 5.27
CA ILE A 108 -3.75 -1.82 5.29
C ILE A 108 -2.92 -1.58 4.04
N LYS A 109 -3.56 -1.60 2.87
CA LYS A 109 -2.94 -1.26 1.58
C LYS A 109 -2.34 0.15 1.57
N SER A 110 -3.00 1.13 2.18
CA SER A 110 -2.44 2.48 2.31
C SER A 110 -1.18 2.54 3.18
N ASN A 111 -1.04 1.65 4.16
CA ASN A 111 0.18 1.54 4.95
C ASN A 111 1.28 0.78 4.19
N LEU A 112 0.92 -0.16 3.31
CA LEU A 112 1.90 -0.87 2.47
C LEU A 112 2.64 0.09 1.54
N LEU A 113 1.93 1.04 0.92
CA LEU A 113 2.54 2.00 0.00
C LEU A 113 2.93 3.30 0.74
N PRO A 114 4.21 3.58 0.98
CA PRO A 114 4.63 4.74 1.76
C PRO A 114 4.50 6.05 0.95
N LYS A 115 3.28 6.61 0.89
CA LYS A 115 2.91 7.75 0.02
C LYS A 115 3.86 8.95 0.09
N LYS A 116 4.36 9.26 1.29
CA LYS A 116 5.24 10.41 1.54
C LYS A 116 6.65 10.22 0.97
N GLN A 117 7.06 8.96 0.78
CA GLN A 117 8.35 8.58 0.22
C GLN A 117 8.30 8.51 -1.31
N LEU A 118 7.10 8.43 -1.90
CA LEU A 118 6.91 8.45 -3.35
C LEU A 118 7.28 9.80 -3.97
N HIS A 119 7.75 9.74 -5.21
CA HIS A 119 7.98 10.90 -6.04
C HIS A 119 6.65 11.67 -6.24
N PRO A 120 6.62 13.02 -6.07
CA PRO A 120 5.38 13.80 -6.09
C PRO A 120 4.51 13.58 -7.33
N LEU A 121 5.15 13.41 -8.50
CA LEU A 121 4.46 13.18 -9.78
C LEU A 121 3.53 11.96 -9.76
N ILE A 122 3.98 10.86 -9.14
CA ILE A 122 3.20 9.60 -9.12
C ILE A 122 2.38 9.48 -7.83
N SER A 123 2.82 10.11 -6.72
CA SER A 123 2.17 10.03 -5.41
C SER A 123 0.67 10.40 -5.45
N GLN A 124 0.26 11.30 -6.35
CA GLN A 124 -1.16 11.59 -6.54
C GLN A 124 -1.83 10.65 -7.55
N LYS A 125 -1.17 10.36 -8.67
CA LYS A 125 -1.73 9.60 -9.80
C LYS A 125 -2.00 8.14 -9.46
N VAL A 126 -1.07 7.48 -8.76
CA VAL A 126 -1.13 6.02 -8.56
C VAL A 126 -1.76 5.63 -7.23
N TRP A 127 -1.83 6.56 -6.28
CA TRP A 127 -2.32 6.32 -4.93
C TRP A 127 -3.76 5.79 -4.92
N ALA A 128 -4.69 6.50 -5.55
CA ALA A 128 -6.09 6.09 -5.54
C ALA A 128 -6.29 4.74 -6.25
N THR A 129 -5.50 4.48 -7.29
CA THR A 129 -5.51 3.24 -8.07
C THR A 129 -5.04 2.06 -7.23
N PHE A 130 -3.91 2.20 -6.53
CA PHE A 130 -3.38 1.19 -5.62
C PHE A 130 -4.36 0.85 -4.49
N LEU A 131 -4.98 1.85 -3.87
CA LEU A 131 -5.94 1.62 -2.78
C LEU A 131 -7.18 0.83 -3.19
N ARG A 132 -7.59 0.91 -4.46
CA ARG A 132 -8.72 0.13 -4.99
C ARG A 132 -8.37 -1.30 -5.35
N GLY A 133 -7.09 -1.69 -5.26
CA GLY A 133 -6.62 -2.99 -5.72
C GLY A 133 -6.34 -3.07 -7.21
N ASP A 134 -6.36 -1.93 -7.94
CA ASP A 134 -6.05 -1.87 -9.37
C ASP A 134 -4.51 -1.90 -9.59
N TYR A 135 -3.81 -2.89 -9.03
CA TYR A 135 -2.35 -2.93 -8.90
C TYR A 135 -1.61 -2.85 -10.25
N ASP A 136 -2.06 -3.63 -11.23
CA ASP A 136 -1.53 -3.60 -12.60
C ASP A 136 -1.58 -2.21 -13.21
N THR A 137 -2.69 -1.51 -12.98
CA THR A 137 -2.90 -0.16 -13.50
C THR A 137 -1.99 0.83 -12.76
N ALA A 138 -1.81 0.68 -11.44
CA ALA A 138 -0.92 1.53 -10.66
C ALA A 138 0.55 1.38 -11.09
N VAL A 139 1.00 0.14 -11.34
CA VAL A 139 2.34 -0.16 -11.87
C VAL A 139 2.51 0.41 -13.28
N PHE A 140 1.57 0.13 -14.18
CA PHE A 140 1.58 0.65 -15.55
C PHE A 140 1.67 2.19 -15.57
N GLN A 141 0.83 2.86 -14.77
CA GLN A 141 0.83 4.32 -14.65
C GLN A 141 2.18 4.83 -14.14
N THR A 142 2.79 4.16 -13.16
CA THR A 142 4.10 4.53 -12.64
C THR A 142 5.17 4.52 -13.73
N PHE A 143 5.30 3.42 -14.46
CA PHE A 143 6.36 3.29 -15.49
C PHE A 143 6.07 4.09 -16.76
N LYS A 144 4.79 4.38 -17.04
CA LYS A 144 4.42 5.38 -18.05
C LYS A 144 4.96 6.77 -17.68
N GLU A 145 4.84 7.18 -16.42
CA GLU A 145 5.36 8.48 -15.98
C GLU A 145 6.90 8.52 -16.01
N VAL A 146 7.58 7.41 -15.67
CA VAL A 146 9.04 7.30 -15.84
C VAL A 146 9.43 7.57 -17.30
N GLU A 147 8.76 6.90 -18.25
CA GLU A 147 9.04 7.08 -19.67
C GLU A 147 8.82 8.53 -20.14
N VAL A 148 7.69 9.12 -19.76
CA VAL A 148 7.35 10.50 -20.11
C VAL A 148 8.40 11.47 -19.55
N SER A 149 8.82 11.29 -18.30
CA SER A 149 9.84 12.12 -17.66
C SER A 149 11.20 12.00 -18.35
N VAL A 150 11.64 10.79 -18.68
CA VAL A 150 12.89 10.57 -19.42
C VAL A 150 12.83 11.22 -20.80
N ARG A 151 11.74 11.01 -21.55
CA ARG A 151 11.55 11.61 -22.87
C ARG A 151 11.62 13.13 -22.81
N SER A 152 10.89 13.73 -21.87
CA SER A 152 10.85 15.18 -21.69
C SER A 152 12.20 15.74 -21.24
N ALA A 153 12.90 15.07 -20.32
CA ALA A 153 14.18 15.54 -19.82
C ALA A 153 15.31 15.40 -20.86
N GLY A 154 15.25 14.38 -21.72
CA GLY A 154 16.22 14.17 -22.78
C GLY A 154 15.92 14.88 -24.11
N GLY A 155 14.80 15.60 -24.22
CA GLY A 155 14.42 16.32 -25.45
C GLY A 155 14.07 15.40 -26.64
N PHE A 156 13.59 14.19 -26.35
CA PHE A 156 13.27 13.18 -27.36
C PHE A 156 11.88 13.38 -27.98
N LYS A 157 11.67 12.83 -29.19
CA LYS A 157 10.39 12.95 -29.90
C LYS A 157 9.31 12.03 -29.33
N PRO A 158 8.01 12.32 -29.53
CA PRO A 158 6.91 11.51 -28.99
C PRO A 158 6.96 10.02 -29.38
N GLU A 159 7.51 9.70 -30.55
CA GLU A 159 7.61 8.35 -31.10
C GLU A 159 8.74 7.53 -30.45
N GLU A 160 9.68 8.19 -29.77
CA GLU A 160 10.75 7.52 -29.05
C GLU A 160 10.23 7.04 -27.70
N VAL A 161 10.09 5.72 -27.58
CA VAL A 161 9.48 5.04 -26.42
C VAL A 161 10.23 3.75 -26.09
N GLY A 162 9.90 3.18 -24.94
CA GLY A 162 10.35 1.86 -24.53
C GLY A 162 11.82 1.79 -24.16
N THR A 163 12.39 0.61 -24.33
CA THR A 163 13.78 0.30 -23.98
C THR A 163 14.79 1.10 -24.80
N ASP A 164 14.48 1.38 -26.08
CA ASP A 164 15.35 2.14 -26.96
C ASP A 164 15.47 3.60 -26.54
N LEU A 165 14.36 4.22 -26.09
CA LEU A 165 14.40 5.56 -25.49
C LEU A 165 15.34 5.57 -24.27
N MET A 166 15.19 4.60 -23.36
CA MET A 166 16.02 4.54 -22.14
C MET A 166 17.51 4.40 -22.47
N ARG A 167 17.84 3.51 -23.39
CA ARG A 167 19.23 3.30 -23.84
C ARG A 167 19.81 4.55 -24.48
N LYS A 168 19.05 5.27 -25.30
CA LYS A 168 19.49 6.53 -25.91
C LYS A 168 19.67 7.64 -24.86
N ALA A 169 18.72 7.78 -23.94
CA ALA A 169 18.74 8.82 -22.93
C ALA A 169 19.97 8.74 -22.00
N PHE A 170 20.35 7.52 -21.63
CA PHE A 170 21.46 7.26 -20.70
C PHE A 170 22.72 6.70 -21.38
N ALA A 171 22.82 6.78 -22.72
CA ALA A 171 23.95 6.21 -23.47
C ALA A 171 25.29 6.86 -23.05
N PRO A 172 26.32 6.11 -22.64
CA PRO A 172 27.65 6.66 -22.47
C PRO A 172 28.30 6.97 -23.84
N PRO A 173 29.08 8.06 -24.00
CA PRO A 173 29.20 9.22 -23.11
C PRO A 173 28.22 10.36 -23.47
N ASN A 174 27.35 10.16 -24.47
CA ASN A 174 26.66 11.23 -25.18
C ASN A 174 25.17 11.36 -24.85
N GLY A 175 24.63 10.46 -24.04
CA GLY A 175 23.24 10.43 -23.64
C GLY A 175 22.91 11.68 -22.82
N PRO A 176 21.81 12.38 -23.13
CA PRO A 176 21.48 13.65 -22.48
C PRO A 176 21.26 13.52 -20.98
N LEU A 177 20.90 12.34 -20.47
CA LEU A 177 20.72 12.07 -19.03
C LEU A 177 21.87 11.26 -18.41
N SER A 178 22.95 11.02 -19.15
CA SER A 178 24.12 10.31 -18.62
C SER A 178 24.92 11.19 -17.66
N ASP A 179 25.48 10.59 -16.61
CA ASP A 179 26.41 11.27 -15.71
C ASP A 179 27.83 11.18 -16.27
N LYS A 180 28.27 12.25 -16.94
CA LYS A 180 29.58 12.26 -17.61
C LYS A 180 30.76 12.16 -16.63
N ASP A 181 30.54 12.53 -15.37
CA ASP A 181 31.55 12.47 -14.31
C ASP A 181 31.72 11.06 -13.73
N SER A 182 30.75 10.17 -13.95
CA SER A 182 30.81 8.78 -13.46
C SER A 182 31.67 7.90 -14.36
N PRO A 183 32.32 6.86 -13.81
CA PRO A 183 32.95 5.81 -14.61
C PRO A 183 32.01 5.24 -15.68
N LYS A 184 32.56 4.92 -16.85
CA LYS A 184 31.77 4.39 -17.99
C LYS A 184 30.90 3.18 -17.59
N ALA A 185 31.42 2.28 -16.75
CA ALA A 185 30.68 1.12 -16.29
C ALA A 185 29.42 1.48 -15.48
N GLU A 186 29.46 2.55 -14.68
CA GLU A 186 28.29 3.03 -13.92
C GLU A 186 27.25 3.66 -14.84
N GLN A 187 27.69 4.42 -15.85
CA GLN A 187 26.80 4.97 -16.88
C GLN A 187 26.06 3.85 -17.62
N GLU A 188 26.78 2.79 -18.03
CA GLU A 188 26.19 1.61 -18.68
C GLU A 188 25.21 0.88 -17.76
N ALA A 189 25.57 0.68 -16.49
CA ALA A 189 24.70 0.04 -15.51
C ALA A 189 23.37 0.81 -15.32
N LEU A 190 23.43 2.14 -15.25
CA LEU A 190 22.22 2.95 -15.11
C LEU A 190 21.33 2.87 -16.35
N ALA A 191 21.91 2.92 -17.55
CA ALA A 191 21.17 2.73 -18.79
C ALA A 191 20.48 1.36 -18.84
N HIS A 192 21.17 0.30 -18.39
CA HIS A 192 20.61 -1.04 -18.29
C HIS A 192 19.47 -1.12 -17.26
N LEU A 193 19.60 -0.46 -16.11
CA LEU A 193 18.54 -0.41 -15.10
C LEU A 193 17.26 0.22 -15.65
N PHE A 194 17.36 1.40 -16.28
CA PHE A 194 16.18 2.08 -16.86
C PHE A 194 15.55 1.26 -17.99
N ALA A 195 16.36 0.71 -18.90
CA ALA A 195 15.87 -0.13 -20.00
C ALA A 195 15.21 -1.41 -19.47
N GLY A 196 15.83 -2.07 -18.50
CA GLY A 196 15.29 -3.28 -17.86
C GLY A 196 13.97 -3.01 -17.14
N ALA A 197 13.89 -1.92 -16.37
CA ALA A 197 12.66 -1.56 -15.66
C ALA A 197 11.49 -1.25 -16.60
N ILE A 198 11.73 -0.45 -17.66
CA ILE A 198 10.68 -0.15 -18.64
C ILE A 198 10.27 -1.40 -19.43
N GLY A 199 11.24 -2.22 -19.83
CA GLY A 199 10.98 -3.48 -20.54
C GLY A 199 10.19 -4.48 -19.70
N SER A 200 10.41 -4.51 -18.39
CA SER A 200 9.78 -5.48 -17.49
C SER A 200 8.39 -5.04 -17.02
N TYR A 201 8.21 -3.75 -16.69
CA TYR A 201 7.04 -3.32 -15.92
C TYR A 201 6.08 -2.38 -16.66
N LYS A 202 6.48 -1.79 -17.79
CA LYS A 202 5.59 -0.87 -18.53
C LYS A 202 4.49 -1.61 -19.30
N ASN A 203 4.69 -2.87 -19.67
CA ASN A 203 3.67 -3.70 -20.33
C ASN A 203 3.69 -5.14 -19.77
N PRO A 204 3.29 -5.37 -18.51
CA PRO A 204 3.34 -6.71 -17.90
C PRO A 204 2.44 -7.73 -18.63
N HIS A 205 1.38 -7.24 -19.28
CA HIS A 205 0.20 -8.04 -19.66
C HIS A 205 0.11 -8.50 -21.13
N SER A 206 1.15 -8.31 -21.95
CA SER A 206 1.06 -8.76 -23.35
C SER A 206 1.09 -10.29 -23.51
N HIS A 207 1.60 -11.04 -22.51
CA HIS A 207 1.88 -12.47 -22.67
C HIS A 207 1.53 -13.41 -21.51
N ARG A 208 1.20 -12.94 -20.29
CA ARG A 208 0.88 -13.83 -19.15
C ARG A 208 -0.20 -13.23 -18.26
N ALA A 209 -1.26 -13.99 -18.00
CA ALA A 209 -2.32 -13.66 -17.07
C ALA A 209 -1.88 -13.91 -15.62
N VAL A 210 -0.88 -13.18 -15.14
CA VAL A 210 -0.46 -13.21 -13.73
C VAL A 210 -0.94 -11.92 -13.08
N SER A 211 -1.81 -12.05 -12.08
CA SER A 211 -2.28 -10.95 -11.23
C SER A 211 -1.11 -10.44 -10.39
N ILE A 212 -0.90 -9.12 -10.34
CA ILE A 212 0.11 -8.52 -9.47
C ILE A 212 -0.49 -8.35 -8.07
N GLU A 213 0.18 -8.89 -7.05
CA GLU A 213 -0.23 -8.72 -5.64
C GLU A 213 0.17 -7.34 -5.09
N ALA A 214 -0.44 -6.95 -3.97
CA ALA A 214 -0.27 -5.61 -3.39
C ALA A 214 1.20 -5.30 -3.08
N GLU A 215 1.90 -6.26 -2.46
CA GLU A 215 3.29 -6.16 -2.03
C GLU A 215 4.22 -5.99 -3.24
N GLU A 216 4.03 -6.82 -4.27
CA GLU A 216 4.80 -6.76 -5.51
C GLU A 216 4.59 -5.41 -6.21
N ALA A 217 3.35 -4.90 -6.24
CA ALA A 217 3.06 -3.58 -6.76
C ALA A 217 3.76 -2.46 -5.97
N VAL A 218 3.88 -2.57 -4.63
CA VAL A 218 4.64 -1.60 -3.83
C VAL A 218 6.09 -1.55 -4.27
N GLU A 219 6.75 -2.70 -4.40
CA GLU A 219 8.16 -2.77 -4.81
C GLU A 219 8.38 -2.13 -6.18
N MET A 220 7.51 -2.47 -7.15
CA MET A 220 7.54 -1.90 -8.50
C MET A 220 7.29 -0.39 -8.50
N ILE A 221 6.31 0.10 -7.73
CA ILE A 221 5.99 1.54 -7.64
C ILE A 221 7.14 2.30 -6.96
N MET A 222 7.76 1.72 -5.93
CA MET A 222 8.90 2.31 -5.24
C MET A 222 10.13 2.39 -6.14
N LEU A 223 10.38 1.36 -6.96
CA LEU A 223 11.41 1.41 -7.99
C LEU A 223 11.15 2.55 -8.98
N GLY A 224 9.94 2.64 -9.53
CA GLY A 224 9.56 3.72 -10.44
C GLY A 224 9.69 5.11 -9.80
N SER A 225 9.33 5.25 -8.52
CA SER A 225 9.58 6.46 -7.74
C SER A 225 11.05 6.81 -7.66
N HIS A 226 11.92 5.83 -7.46
CA HIS A 226 13.36 6.05 -7.37
C HIS A 226 13.94 6.50 -8.72
N LEU A 227 13.53 5.85 -9.82
CA LEU A 227 13.91 6.23 -11.18
C LEU A 227 13.52 7.68 -11.50
N LEU A 228 12.33 8.13 -11.11
CA LEU A 228 11.90 9.53 -11.29
C LEU A 228 12.82 10.51 -10.54
N LYS A 229 13.21 10.19 -9.29
CA LYS A 229 14.15 11.03 -8.53
C LYS A 229 15.53 11.11 -9.19
N ILE A 230 15.97 10.03 -9.84
CA ILE A 230 17.20 10.06 -10.64
C ILE A 230 17.03 11.01 -11.83
N VAL A 231 15.93 10.93 -12.57
CA VAL A 231 15.65 11.84 -13.70
C VAL A 231 15.66 13.30 -13.27
N ASP A 232 15.01 13.63 -12.14
CA ASP A 232 15.03 14.98 -11.57
C ASP A 232 16.45 15.47 -11.28
N SER A 233 17.29 14.62 -10.67
CA SER A 233 18.69 14.93 -10.40
C SER A 233 19.49 15.20 -11.68
N ARG A 234 19.27 14.40 -12.74
CA ARG A 234 19.93 14.62 -14.05
C ARG A 234 19.48 15.91 -14.72
N LYS A 235 18.18 16.20 -14.66
CA LYS A 235 17.62 17.45 -15.20
C LYS A 235 18.18 18.69 -14.49
N MET A 236 18.36 18.64 -13.17
CA MET A 236 18.99 19.73 -12.42
C MET A 236 20.43 19.98 -12.86
N LYS A 237 21.25 18.92 -13.05
CA LYS A 237 22.62 19.06 -13.55
C LYS A 237 22.67 19.72 -14.94
N ILE A 238 21.82 19.29 -15.88
CA ILE A 238 21.75 19.88 -17.24
C ILE A 238 21.47 21.38 -17.20
N ASN A 239 20.60 21.84 -16.29
CA ASN A 239 20.30 23.26 -16.16
C ASN A 239 21.41 24.09 -15.49
N LEU A 240 22.37 23.44 -14.82
CA LEU A 240 23.49 24.07 -14.12
C LEU A 240 24.77 24.14 -14.97
N ASP A 241 24.87 23.33 -16.03
CA ASP A 241 25.97 23.34 -17.02
C ASP A 241 25.49 23.92 -18.38
N PRO A 242 25.37 25.25 -18.52
CA PRO A 242 24.93 25.91 -19.77
C PRO A 242 25.95 25.83 -20.92
#